data_AF-A0A7K3WK59-F1
#
_entry.id   AF-A0A7K3WK59-F1
#
_cell.length_a   1.000
_cell.length_b   1.000
_cell.length_c   1.000
_cell.angle_alpha   90.00
_cell.angle_beta   90.00
_cell.angle_gamma   90.00
#
_symmetry.space_group_name_H-M   'P 1'
#
loop_
_entity.id
_entity.type
_entity.pdbx_description
1 polymer ?
#
loop_
_entity_poly.entity_id
_entity_poly.type
_entity_poly.pdbx_seq_one_letter_code
_entity_poly.pdbx_strand_id
1 'polypeptide(L)'
;MTKATKTLDSKAIFNALANAKHIFSFKEEGTKIKLLKIVETDENCKAVIMTEDGEIDGLFTDSASARQSLKEVMAVFGDEQPFITIKLKTTAKGASVYYVEVE
;
A
#
# COMPACT_ATOMS: atom_id res chain seq x y z
N MET A 1 1.83 27.88 -8.61
CA MET A 1 3.04 27.08 -8.34
C MET A 1 2.74 25.66 -8.77
N THR A 2 3.25 25.24 -9.92
CA THR A 2 3.04 23.89 -10.47
C THR A 2 3.83 22.89 -9.62
N LYS A 3 3.12 22.09 -8.81
CA LYS A 3 3.70 20.90 -8.15
C LYS A 3 4.22 20.02 -9.28
N ALA A 4 5.53 19.93 -9.43
CA ALA A 4 6.14 18.91 -10.27
C ALA A 4 5.71 17.56 -9.69
N THR A 5 4.75 16.89 -10.33
CA THR A 5 4.47 15.48 -10.09
C THR A 5 5.80 14.78 -10.35
N LYS A 6 6.53 14.40 -9.29
CA LYS A 6 7.73 13.58 -9.41
C LYS A 6 7.28 12.31 -10.11
N THR A 7 7.48 12.26 -11.43
CA THR A 7 7.22 11.06 -12.20
C THR A 7 8.16 10.01 -11.64
N LEU A 8 7.61 9.01 -10.96
CA LEU A 8 8.40 7.94 -10.36
C LEU A 8 9.25 7.31 -11.46
N ASP A 9 10.57 7.31 -11.26
CA ASP A 9 11.48 6.67 -12.20
C ASP A 9 11.15 5.17 -12.28
N SER A 10 11.10 4.64 -13.51
CA SER A 10 10.70 3.25 -13.75
C SER A 10 11.61 2.25 -13.02
N LYS A 11 12.89 2.61 -12.86
CA LYS A 11 13.85 1.81 -12.08
C LYS A 11 13.52 1.80 -10.59
N ALA A 12 13.10 2.94 -10.02
CA ALA A 12 12.69 3.01 -8.62
C ALA A 12 11.43 2.17 -8.36
N ILE A 13 10.45 2.25 -9.25
CA ILE A 13 9.24 1.41 -9.22
C ILE A 13 9.62 -0.07 -9.24
N PHE A 14 10.47 -0.48 -10.19
CA PHE A 14 10.87 -1.89 -10.32
C PHE A 14 11.63 -2.39 -9.09
N ASN A 15 12.58 -1.60 -8.58
CA ASN A 15 13.36 -1.95 -7.39
C ASN A 15 12.48 -2.08 -6.13
N ALA A 16 11.51 -1.18 -5.97
CA ALA A 16 10.54 -1.26 -4.88
C ALA A 16 9.73 -2.56 -4.96
N LEU A 17 9.16 -2.88 -6.13
CA LEU A 17 8.38 -4.10 -6.33
C LEU A 17 9.20 -5.40 -6.21
N ALA A 18 10.49 -5.35 -6.55
CA ALA A 18 11.41 -6.47 -6.43
C ALA A 18 11.75 -6.78 -4.96
N ASN A 19 11.91 -5.74 -4.13
CA ASN A 19 12.22 -5.85 -2.70
C ASN A 19 10.99 -5.62 -1.81
N ALA A 20 9.80 -5.91 -2.33
CA ALA A 20 8.55 -5.61 -1.63
C ALA A 20 8.45 -6.38 -0.31
N LYS A 21 8.21 -5.65 0.78
CA LYS A 21 8.00 -6.22 2.12
C LYS A 21 6.56 -6.71 2.25
N HIS A 22 6.36 -7.76 3.05
CA HIS A 22 5.01 -8.26 3.30
C HIS A 22 4.17 -7.21 4.05
N ILE A 23 2.88 -7.10 3.74
CA ILE A 23 1.97 -6.13 4.34
C ILE A 23 1.95 -6.18 5.88
N PHE A 24 2.23 -7.35 6.44
CA PHE A 24 2.35 -7.58 7.87
C PHE A 24 3.41 -6.69 8.54
N SER A 25 4.56 -6.47 7.89
CA SER A 25 5.63 -5.62 8.43
C SER A 25 5.15 -4.19 8.65
N PHE A 26 4.49 -3.60 7.66
CA PHE A 26 3.93 -2.25 7.77
C PHE A 26 2.83 -2.14 8.83
N LYS A 27 2.04 -3.21 9.01
CA LYS A 27 1.02 -3.27 10.08
C LYS A 27 1.65 -3.34 11.47
N GLU A 28 2.70 -4.13 11.66
CA GLU A 28 3.36 -4.29 12.97
C GLU A 28 4.11 -3.02 13.38
N GLU A 29 4.76 -2.38 12.43
CA GLU A 29 5.46 -1.10 12.63
C GLU A 29 4.50 0.09 12.76
N GLY A 30 3.25 -0.07 12.33
CA GLY A 30 2.28 1.03 12.28
C GLY A 30 2.66 2.11 11.28
N THR A 31 3.41 1.73 10.23
CA THR A 31 3.98 2.66 9.26
C THR A 31 2.88 3.32 8.44
N LYS A 32 2.87 4.66 8.45
CA LYS A 32 2.02 5.46 7.59
C LYS A 32 2.58 5.48 6.18
N ILE A 33 1.74 5.11 5.22
CA ILE A 33 2.14 4.92 3.83
C ILE A 33 1.17 5.63 2.89
N LYS A 34 1.67 6.11 1.76
CA LYS A 34 0.87 6.56 0.62
C LYS A 34 0.99 5.56 -0.51
N LEU A 35 -0.14 5.16 -1.10
CA LEU A 35 -0.11 4.34 -2.29
C LEU A 35 0.29 5.21 -3.48
N LEU A 36 1.20 4.73 -4.31
CA LEU A 36 1.60 5.42 -5.53
C LEU A 36 1.19 4.62 -6.78
N LYS A 37 1.25 3.29 -6.69
CA LYS A 37 0.88 2.39 -7.76
C LYS A 37 0.53 1.03 -7.21
N ILE A 38 -0.52 0.41 -7.75
CA ILE A 38 -0.81 -1.01 -7.51
C ILE A 38 -0.49 -1.79 -8.78
N VAL A 39 0.16 -2.94 -8.60
CA VAL A 39 0.41 -3.94 -9.62
C VAL A 39 -0.20 -5.24 -9.12
N GLU A 40 -1.26 -5.67 -9.79
CA GLU A 40 -1.97 -6.89 -9.43
C GLU A 40 -1.71 -7.99 -10.46
N THR A 41 -1.54 -9.20 -9.96
CA THR A 41 -1.56 -10.45 -10.71
C THR A 41 -2.65 -11.35 -10.13
N ASP A 42 -2.99 -12.42 -10.83
CA ASP A 42 -3.99 -13.39 -10.36
C ASP A 42 -3.63 -13.97 -8.98
N GLU A 43 -2.33 -14.13 -8.71
CA GLU A 43 -1.84 -14.77 -7.49
C GLU A 43 -1.54 -13.80 -6.35
N ASN A 44 -1.16 -12.56 -6.62
CA ASN A 44 -0.73 -11.61 -5.59
C ASN A 44 -0.92 -10.15 -5.99
N CYS A 45 -0.93 -9.28 -4.98
CA CYS A 45 -0.94 -7.84 -5.15
C CYS A 45 0.35 -7.25 -4.61
N LYS A 46 0.98 -6.40 -5.42
CA LYS A 46 2.08 -5.54 -5.00
C LYS A 46 1.69 -4.08 -5.15
N ALA A 47 2.24 -3.23 -4.29
CA ALA A 47 2.08 -1.79 -4.40
C ALA A 47 3.44 -1.09 -4.24
N VAL A 48 3.62 0.00 -4.98
CA VAL A 48 4.66 0.98 -4.69
C VAL A 48 4.05 1.98 -3.71
N ILE A 49 4.77 2.22 -2.63
CA ILE A 49 4.33 3.09 -1.54
C ILE A 49 5.38 4.17 -1.26
N MET A 50 4.93 5.25 -0.63
CA MET A 50 5.79 6.28 -0.04
C MET A 50 5.55 6.34 1.47
N THR A 51 6.61 6.28 2.28
CA THR A 51 6.51 6.49 3.74
C THR A 51 6.40 7.99 4.08
N GLU A 52 6.11 8.33 5.34
CA GLU A 52 6.09 9.74 5.79
C GLU A 52 7.43 10.46 5.57
N ASP A 53 8.54 9.74 5.66
CA ASP A 53 9.89 10.27 5.42
C ASP A 53 10.19 10.48 3.92
N GLY A 54 9.28 10.10 3.03
CA GLY A 54 9.41 10.22 1.58
C GLY A 54 10.20 9.09 0.92
N GLU A 55 10.49 8.00 1.63
CA GLU A 55 11.12 6.81 1.07
C GLU A 55 10.16 6.04 0.19
N ILE A 56 10.65 5.50 -0.93
CA ILE A 56 9.87 4.67 -1.85
C ILE A 56 10.14 3.21 -1.54
N ASP A 57 9.09 2.49 -1.16
CA ASP A 57 9.16 1.08 -0.77
C ASP A 57 8.15 0.25 -1.56
N GLY A 58 8.35 -1.07 -1.55
CA GLY A 58 7.39 -2.02 -2.08
C GLY A 58 6.59 -2.68 -0.97
N LEU A 59 5.29 -2.83 -1.19
CA LEU A 59 4.38 -3.60 -0.36
C LEU A 59 3.90 -4.81 -1.16
N PHE A 60 3.87 -5.98 -0.51
CA PHE A 60 3.34 -7.22 -1.07
C PHE A 60 2.24 -7.78 -0.16
N THR A 61 1.17 -8.29 -0.77
CA THR A 61 0.15 -9.05 -0.05
C THR A 61 -0.51 -10.12 -0.93
N ASP A 62 -0.76 -11.26 -0.32
CA ASP A 62 -1.60 -12.33 -0.87
C ASP A 62 -3.00 -12.37 -0.22
N SER A 63 -3.25 -11.62 0.85
CA SER A 63 -4.54 -11.60 1.56
C SER A 63 -5.64 -10.88 0.77
N ALA A 64 -6.74 -11.58 0.48
CA ALA A 64 -7.88 -11.00 -0.23
C ALA A 64 -8.40 -9.69 0.39
N SER A 65 -8.52 -9.64 1.72
CA SER A 65 -8.97 -8.43 2.42
C SER A 65 -8.01 -7.24 2.29
N ALA A 66 -6.71 -7.51 2.27
CA ALA A 66 -5.70 -6.48 2.09
C ALA A 66 -5.74 -5.96 0.65
N ARG A 67 -5.78 -6.86 -0.34
CA ARG A 67 -5.91 -6.50 -1.76
C ARG A 67 -7.10 -5.58 -1.99
N GLN A 68 -8.26 -5.96 -1.45
CA GLN A 68 -9.48 -5.19 -1.57
C GLN A 68 -9.32 -3.78 -0.95
N SER A 69 -8.83 -3.70 0.29
CA SER A 69 -8.66 -2.42 0.99
C SER A 69 -7.74 -1.46 0.24
N LEU A 70 -6.61 -1.96 -0.29
CA LEU A 70 -5.67 -1.13 -1.06
C LEU A 70 -6.30 -0.61 -2.37
N LYS A 71 -7.08 -1.45 -3.05
CA LYS A 71 -7.81 -1.04 -4.27
C LYS A 71 -8.87 -0.01 -3.98
N GLU A 72 -9.61 -0.15 -2.88
CA GLU A 72 -10.63 0.81 -2.47
C GLU A 72 -10.01 2.20 -2.24
N VAL A 73 -8.87 2.27 -1.55
CA VAL A 73 -8.14 3.55 -1.38
C VAL A 73 -7.68 4.11 -2.72
N MET A 74 -7.08 3.30 -3.60
CA MET A 74 -6.69 3.78 -4.93
C MET A 74 -7.88 4.28 -5.76
N ALA A 75 -9.01 3.58 -5.70
CA ALA A 75 -10.21 3.94 -6.46
C ALA A 75 -10.91 5.19 -5.92
N VAL A 76 -10.92 5.39 -4.59
CA VAL A 76 -11.59 6.53 -3.95
C VAL A 76 -10.78 7.81 -4.07
N PHE A 77 -9.46 7.74 -3.84
CA PHE A 77 -8.61 8.94 -3.75
C PHE A 77 -7.84 9.27 -5.04
N GLY A 78 -7.79 8.35 -6.02
CA GLY A 78 -7.15 8.60 -7.32
C GLY A 78 -5.68 9.01 -7.16
N ASP A 79 -5.32 10.17 -7.70
CA ASP A 79 -3.95 10.70 -7.62
C ASP A 79 -3.63 11.40 -6.28
N GLU A 80 -4.66 11.85 -5.54
CA GLU A 80 -4.50 12.57 -4.27
C GLU A 80 -4.51 11.61 -3.07
N GLN A 81 -3.60 10.64 -3.12
CA GLN A 81 -3.51 9.56 -2.13
C GLN A 81 -3.20 10.10 -0.71
N PRO A 82 -4.05 9.80 0.30
CA PRO A 82 -3.79 10.16 1.68
C PRO A 82 -2.74 9.24 2.30
N PHE A 83 -2.20 9.63 3.45
CA PHE A 83 -1.50 8.66 4.28
C PHE A 83 -2.53 7.68 4.85
N ILE A 84 -2.20 6.40 4.79
CA ILE A 84 -3.00 5.33 5.36
C ILE A 84 -2.16 4.51 6.32
N THR A 85 -2.82 3.93 7.31
CA THR A 85 -2.22 2.95 8.22
C THR A 85 -2.90 1.61 8.03
N ILE A 86 -2.12 0.55 7.85
CA ILE A 86 -2.68 -0.81 7.72
C ILE A 86 -2.95 -1.36 9.12
N LYS A 87 -4.15 -1.91 9.28
CA LYS A 87 -4.60 -2.52 10.54
C LYS A 87 -5.12 -3.92 10.28
N LEU A 88 -5.19 -4.70 11.35
CA LEU A 88 -5.75 -6.04 11.36
C LEU A 88 -6.84 -6.10 12.42
N LYS A 89 -8.02 -6.62 12.06
CA LYS A 89 -9.08 -6.93 13.03
C LYS A 89 -9.42 -8.41 12.97
N THR A 90 -9.77 -8.97 14.12
CA THR A 90 -10.30 -10.33 14.21
C THR A 90 -11.82 -10.26 14.15
N THR A 91 -12.42 -10.97 13.21
CA THR A 91 -13.88 -11.06 13.08
C THR A 91 -14.47 -11.95 14.17
N ALA A 92 -15.79 -11.86 14.39
CA ALA A 92 -16.50 -12.74 15.32
C ALA A 92 -16.33 -14.24 15.01
N LYS A 93 -15.98 -14.59 13.77
CA LYS A 93 -15.69 -15.97 13.33
C LYS A 93 -14.21 -16.37 13.49
N GLY A 94 -13.38 -15.53 14.12
CA GLY A 94 -11.96 -15.78 14.34
C GLY A 94 -11.06 -15.52 13.13
N ALA A 95 -11.60 -15.11 11.99
CA ALA A 95 -10.79 -14.78 10.82
C ALA A 95 -10.14 -13.39 10.97
N SER A 96 -8.85 -13.30 10.64
CA SER A 96 -8.11 -12.03 10.59
C SER A 96 -8.34 -11.32 9.26
N VAL A 97 -8.78 -10.07 9.32
CA VAL A 97 -9.13 -9.24 8.16
C VAL A 97 -8.31 -7.96 8.21
N TYR A 98 -7.58 -7.70 7.13
CA TYR A 98 -6.88 -6.44 6.96
C TYR A 98 -7.87 -5.33 6.60
N TYR A 99 -7.64 -4.15 7.14
CA TYR A 99 -8.30 -2.92 6.74
C TYR A 99 -7.32 -1.76 6.77
N VAL A 100 -7.71 -0.65 6.15
CA VAL A 100 -6.91 0.57 6.06
C VAL A 100 -7.64 1.69 6.77
N GLU A 101 -6.89 2.43 7.58
CA GLU A 101 -7.34 3.65 8.24
C GLU A 101 -6.74 4.83 7.49
N VAL A 102 -7.59 5.79 7.11
CA VAL A 102 -7.19 7.00 6.37
C VAL A 102 -6.94 8.12 7.37
N GLU A 103 -5.84 8.85 7.19
CA GLU A 103 -5.44 10.00 8.01
C GLU A 103 -5.84 11.34 7.37
#